data_AF-A0A382FQQ4-F1
#
_entry.id   AF-A0A382FQQ4-F1
#
_cell.length_a   1.000
_cell.length_b   1.000
_cell.length_c   1.000
_cell.angle_alpha   90.00
_cell.angle_beta   90.00
_cell.angle_gamma   90.00
#
_symmetry.space_group_name_H-M   'P 1'
#
loop_
_entity.id
_entity.type
_entity.pdbx_description
1 polymer ?
#
loop_
_entity_poly.entity_id
_entity_poly.type
_entity_poly.pdbx_seq_one_letter_code
_entity_poly.pdbx_strand_id
1 'polypeptide(L)'
;MVGRDNAHIPKESWPNFTWFMIEFAIVFAVANLIAFQLMPTIREMFTDQSLLLCEQVSHQIKCSLSEEALPDEGMLNWIYWGIVGGIFLGWYLIIRGGILKKPILGNSYKS
;
A
#
# COMPACT_ATOMS: atom_id res chain seq x y z
N MET A 1 -35.34 -1.91 -49.31
CA MET A 1 -35.12 -0.57 -48.74
C MET A 1 -34.68 -0.75 -47.30
N VAL A 2 -33.46 -0.31 -47.01
CA VAL A 2 -32.83 0.02 -45.71
C VAL A 2 -33.39 -0.70 -44.47
N GLY A 3 -32.62 -1.67 -43.96
CA GLY A 3 -32.73 -2.11 -42.57
C GLY A 3 -32.33 -0.95 -41.67
N ARG A 4 -33.23 -0.55 -40.75
CA ARG A 4 -32.89 0.45 -39.74
C ARG A 4 -32.17 -0.26 -38.60
N ASP A 5 -30.86 -0.04 -38.55
CA ASP A 5 -30.02 -0.40 -37.42
C ASP A 5 -30.16 0.71 -36.35
N ASN A 6 -31.16 0.57 -35.47
CA ASN A 6 -31.39 1.49 -34.36
C ASN A 6 -31.02 0.91 -32.99
N ALA A 7 -30.01 0.05 -32.95
CA ALA A 7 -29.31 -0.31 -31.72
C ALA A 7 -27.99 0.48 -31.64
N HIS A 8 -28.06 1.72 -31.18
CA HIS A 8 -26.90 2.47 -30.71
C HIS A 8 -26.44 1.82 -29.41
N ILE A 9 -25.63 0.76 -29.52
CA ILE A 9 -24.86 0.22 -28.39
C ILE A 9 -23.66 1.15 -28.28
N PRO A 10 -23.60 2.05 -27.27
CA PRO A 10 -22.44 2.90 -27.12
C PRO A 10 -21.24 2.00 -26.88
N LYS A 11 -20.35 1.93 -27.87
CA LYS A 11 -19.01 1.32 -27.73
C LYS A 11 -18.08 2.26 -26.97
N GLU A 12 -18.61 3.00 -26.01
CA GLU A 12 -17.81 3.75 -25.03
C GLU A 12 -17.12 2.67 -24.19
N SER A 13 -15.94 2.26 -24.65
CA SER A 13 -14.98 1.52 -23.84
C SER A 13 -14.86 2.27 -22.52
N TRP A 14 -15.06 1.56 -21.41
CA TRP A 14 -15.09 2.11 -20.06
C TRP A 14 -14.07 3.26 -19.88
N PRO A 15 -14.44 4.35 -19.19
CA PRO A 15 -13.54 5.49 -19.04
C PRO A 15 -12.18 5.01 -18.52
N ASN A 16 -11.09 5.47 -19.13
CA ASN A 16 -9.73 5.01 -18.82
C ASN A 16 -9.40 5.08 -17.31
N PHE A 17 -10.03 6.02 -16.59
CA PHE A 17 -9.96 6.12 -15.14
C PHE A 17 -10.45 4.86 -14.41
N THR A 18 -11.47 4.18 -14.92
CA THR A 18 -12.03 2.99 -14.28
C THR A 18 -11.06 1.82 -14.32
N TRP A 19 -10.22 1.73 -15.35
CA TRP A 19 -9.15 0.73 -15.36
C TRP A 19 -8.12 0.99 -14.23
N PHE A 20 -7.77 2.26 -13.98
CA PHE A 20 -6.92 2.63 -12.84
C PHE A 20 -7.57 2.33 -11.49
N MET A 21 -8.89 2.51 -11.36
CA MET A 21 -9.62 2.17 -10.14
C MET A 21 -9.66 0.67 -9.87
N ILE A 22 -9.85 -0.15 -10.91
CA ILE A 22 -9.83 -1.61 -10.81
C ILE A 22 -8.43 -2.10 -10.42
N GLU A 23 -7.39 -1.58 -11.07
CA GLU A 23 -6.00 -1.89 -10.74
C GLU A 23 -5.67 -1.48 -9.29
N PHE A 24 -6.07 -0.27 -8.88
CA PHE A 24 -5.89 0.22 -7.52
C PHE A 24 -6.57 -0.71 -6.50
N ALA A 25 -7.81 -1.16 -6.76
CA ALA A 25 -8.54 -2.04 -5.85
C ALA A 25 -7.84 -3.40 -5.66
N ILE A 26 -7.29 -3.96 -6.74
CA ILE A 26 -6.54 -5.23 -6.69
C ILE A 26 -5.24 -5.03 -5.90
N VAL A 27 -4.47 -3.98 -6.20
CA VAL A 27 -3.21 -3.69 -5.49
C VAL A 27 -3.47 -3.38 -4.02
N PHE A 28 -4.55 -2.65 -3.70
CA PHE A 28 -4.97 -2.39 -2.33
C PHE A 28 -5.25 -3.70 -1.59
N ALA A 29 -6.03 -4.61 -2.17
CA ALA A 29 -6.34 -5.90 -1.54
C ALA A 29 -5.07 -6.72 -1.27
N VAL A 30 -4.17 -6.81 -2.24
CA VAL A 30 -2.89 -7.53 -2.08
C VAL A 30 -1.99 -6.85 -1.02
N ALA A 31 -1.92 -5.51 -1.02
CA ALA A 31 -1.13 -4.76 -0.06
C ALA A 31 -1.62 -4.96 1.38
N ASN A 32 -2.94 -4.96 1.60
CA ASN A 32 -3.53 -5.24 2.90
C ASN A 32 -3.21 -6.68 3.35
N LEU A 33 -3.33 -7.68 2.46
CA LEU A 33 -2.99 -9.07 2.77
C LEU A 33 -1.51 -9.25 3.16
N ILE A 34 -0.60 -8.57 2.46
CA ILE A 34 0.84 -8.59 2.79
C ILE A 34 1.08 -7.89 4.13
N ALA A 35 0.47 -6.72 4.34
CA ALA A 35 0.59 -5.99 5.60
C ALA A 35 0.11 -6.83 6.79
N PHE A 36 -1.04 -7.51 6.66
CA PHE A 36 -1.54 -8.43 7.70
C PHE A 36 -0.57 -9.56 8.04
N GLN A 37 0.13 -10.11 7.04
CA GLN A 37 1.13 -11.16 7.27
C GLN A 37 2.42 -10.63 7.91
N LEU A 38 2.80 -9.38 7.64
CA LEU A 38 4.01 -8.76 8.18
C LEU A 38 3.83 -8.20 9.59
N MET A 39 2.62 -7.75 9.94
CA MET A 39 2.31 -7.20 11.27
C MET A 39 2.79 -8.06 12.46
N PRO A 40 2.58 -9.39 12.53
CA PRO A 40 3.03 -10.18 13.67
C PRO A 40 4.57 -10.16 13.81
N THR A 41 5.30 -10.37 12.72
CA THR A 41 6.77 -10.33 12.71
C THR A 41 7.29 -8.94 13.10
N ILE A 42 6.64 -7.88 12.62
CA ILE A 42 6.97 -6.50 12.95
C ILE A 42 6.76 -6.23 14.44
N ARG A 43 5.63 -6.66 15.00
CA ARG A 43 5.36 -6.52 16.43
C ARG A 43 6.45 -7.19 17.27
N GLU A 44 6.86 -8.40 16.90
CA GLU A 44 7.94 -9.13 17.60
C GLU A 44 9.28 -8.36 17.51
N MET A 45 9.68 -7.90 16.32
CA MET A 45 10.91 -7.12 16.14
C MET A 45 10.93 -5.82 16.96
N PHE A 46 9.81 -5.10 17.03
CA PHE A 46 9.71 -3.85 17.80
C PHE A 46 9.55 -4.07 19.31
N THR A 47 9.13 -5.26 19.74
CA THR A 47 9.03 -5.62 21.17
C THR A 47 10.41 -5.94 21.76
N ASP A 48 11.33 -6.53 20.98
CA ASP A 48 12.66 -6.92 21.47
C ASP A 48 13.69 -5.78 21.49
N GLN A 49 13.49 -4.70 20.72
CA GLN A 49 14.45 -3.59 20.62
C GLN A 49 14.49 -2.67 21.86
N SER A 50 13.56 -2.82 22.81
CA SER A 50 13.58 -2.11 24.10
C SER A 50 14.35 -2.88 25.18
N LEU A 51 15.61 -3.20 24.87
CA LEU A 51 16.58 -3.70 25.84
C LEU A 51 16.80 -2.66 26.94
N LEU A 52 16.27 -2.95 28.14
CA LEU A 52 16.65 -2.40 29.46
C LEU A 52 17.36 -1.03 29.42
N LEU A 53 16.60 0.06 29.33
CA LEU A 53 17.14 1.39 29.58
C LEU A 53 17.24 1.61 31.10
N CYS A 54 18.39 1.21 31.65
CA CYS A 54 18.78 1.60 33.00
C CYS A 54 19.17 3.08 33.00
N GLU A 55 18.25 3.97 33.34
CA GLU A 55 18.61 5.38 33.58
C GLU A 55 19.17 5.54 35.01
N GLN A 56 20.40 6.06 35.11
CA GLN A 56 21.10 6.27 36.38
C GLN A 56 20.70 7.61 37.01
N VAL A 57 19.66 7.62 37.86
CA VAL A 57 19.38 8.77 38.72
C VAL A 57 19.99 8.49 40.10
N SER A 58 21.08 9.19 40.40
CA SER A 58 21.86 9.22 41.65
C SER A 58 21.39 8.27 42.77
N HIS A 59 22.16 7.19 42.95
CA HIS A 59 22.13 6.20 44.06
C HIS A 59 20.99 5.16 44.12
N GLN A 60 20.09 5.10 43.14
CA GLN A 60 19.14 4.00 42.98
C GLN A 60 19.09 3.53 41.53
N ILE A 61 19.45 2.27 41.28
CA ILE A 61 19.28 1.66 39.96
C ILE A 61 17.82 1.19 39.87
N LYS A 62 16.96 2.01 39.27
CA LYS A 62 15.58 1.61 38.97
C LYS A 62 15.55 0.94 37.61
N CYS A 63 15.68 -0.38 37.60
CA CYS A 63 15.30 -1.18 36.44
C CYS A 63 13.78 -1.25 36.42
N SER A 64 13.12 -0.32 35.74
CA SER A 64 11.75 -0.55 35.31
C SER A 64 11.80 -1.43 34.07
N LEU A 65 11.06 -2.55 34.09
CA LEU A 65 10.51 -3.07 32.84
C LEU A 65 9.79 -1.85 32.24
N SER A 66 10.11 -1.43 31.02
CA SER A 66 9.39 -0.31 30.43
C SER A 66 7.91 -0.68 30.43
N GLU A 67 7.13 -0.13 31.36
CA GLU A 67 5.72 -0.48 31.58
C GLU A 67 4.82 0.17 30.51
N GLU A 68 5.40 0.46 29.35
CA GLU A 68 4.73 0.83 28.11
C GLU A 68 5.24 -0.12 26.99
N ALA A 69 5.27 -1.43 27.30
CA ALA A 69 5.80 -2.54 26.48
C ALA A 69 4.81 -3.08 25.44
N LEU A 70 3.83 -2.28 25.03
CA LEU A 70 3.02 -2.55 23.86
C LEU A 70 3.36 -1.44 22.88
N PRO A 71 3.82 -1.73 21.65
CA PRO A 71 3.96 -0.68 20.66
C PRO A 71 2.62 0.05 20.60
N ASP A 72 2.64 1.37 20.88
CA ASP A 72 1.43 2.19 20.98
C ASP A 72 0.49 1.84 19.81
N GLU A 73 -0.79 1.61 20.10
CA GLU A 73 -1.75 1.19 19.08
C GLU A 73 -1.77 2.18 17.90
N GLY A 74 -1.53 3.47 18.19
CA GLY A 74 -1.31 4.50 17.19
C GLY A 74 -0.07 4.25 16.34
N MET A 75 1.09 3.99 16.93
CA MET A 75 2.33 3.68 16.20
C MET A 75 2.20 2.45 15.29
N LEU A 76 1.56 1.37 15.76
CA LEU A 76 1.31 0.18 14.94
C LEU A 76 0.41 0.47 13.75
N ASN A 77 -0.63 1.28 13.93
CA ASN A 77 -1.52 1.70 12.85
C ASN A 77 -0.73 2.52 11.81
N TRP A 78 0.13 3.45 12.24
CA TRP A 78 1.01 4.19 11.33
C TRP A 78 1.97 3.28 10.55
N ILE A 79 2.55 2.27 11.21
CA ILE A 79 3.42 1.29 10.55
C ILE A 79 2.63 0.47 9.52
N TYR A 80 1.41 0.04 9.86
CA TYR A 80 0.52 -0.65 8.93
C TYR A 80 0.27 0.16 7.65
N TRP A 81 -0.16 1.42 7.81
CA TRP A 81 -0.38 2.31 6.66
C TRP A 81 0.92 2.65 5.92
N GLY A 82 2.06 2.68 6.62
CA GLY A 82 3.38 2.84 6.02
C GLY A 82 3.75 1.69 5.08
N ILE A 83 3.48 0.44 5.45
CA ILE A 83 3.71 -0.73 4.59
C ILE A 83 2.77 -0.70 3.38
N VAL A 84 1.49 -0.44 3.60
CA VAL A 84 0.51 -0.34 2.52
C VAL A 84 0.95 0.76 1.52
N GLY A 85 1.31 1.93 2.02
CA GLY A 85 1.82 3.04 1.21
C GLY A 85 3.13 2.71 0.48
N GLY A 86 4.05 2.00 1.13
CA GLY A 86 5.31 1.54 0.54
C GLY A 86 5.09 0.58 -0.64
N ILE A 87 4.12 -0.34 -0.51
CA ILE A 87 3.75 -1.26 -1.60
C ILE A 87 3.16 -0.49 -2.78
N PHE A 88 2.30 0.50 -2.53
CA PHE A 88 1.76 1.36 -3.58
C PHE A 88 2.85 2.15 -4.30
N LEU A 89 3.78 2.73 -3.54
CA LEU A 89 4.89 3.48 -4.10
C LEU A 89 5.79 2.56 -4.94
N GLY A 90 6.06 1.35 -4.47
CA GLY A 90 6.74 0.31 -5.24
C GLY A 90 5.98 -0.05 -6.53
N TRP A 91 4.67 -0.29 -6.46
CA TRP A 91 3.86 -0.65 -7.64
C TRP A 91 3.87 0.46 -8.70
N TYR A 92 3.54 1.69 -8.30
CA TYR A 92 3.38 2.80 -9.24
C TYR A 92 4.73 3.36 -9.75
N LEU A 93 5.83 3.23 -8.99
CA LEU A 93 7.14 3.65 -9.47
C LEU A 93 7.88 2.54 -10.25
N ILE A 94 7.79 1.28 -9.82
CA ILE A 94 8.55 0.17 -10.44
C ILE A 94 7.78 -0.42 -11.62
N ILE A 95 6.54 -0.85 -11.42
CA ILE A 95 5.76 -1.52 -12.47
C ILE A 95 5.26 -0.49 -13.45
N ARG A 96 4.55 0.53 -12.98
CA ARG A 96 4.04 1.58 -13.88
C ARG A 96 5.17 2.42 -14.46
N GLY A 97 6.17 2.84 -13.68
CA GLY A 97 7.35 3.56 -14.21
C GLY A 97 8.24 2.72 -15.15
N GLY A 98 8.41 1.43 -14.87
CA GLY A 98 9.11 0.48 -15.76
C GLY A 98 8.35 0.20 -17.06
N ILE A 99 7.00 0.14 -17.00
CA ILE A 99 6.11 0.01 -18.16
C ILE A 99 5.91 1.33 -18.92
N LEU A 100 6.13 2.50 -18.30
CA LEU A 100 6.03 3.81 -18.95
C LEU A 100 7.12 4.09 -19.99
N LYS A 101 8.14 3.21 -20.13
CA LYS A 101 9.00 3.18 -21.32
C LYS A 101 8.33 2.55 -22.54
N LYS A 102 7.18 1.89 -22.39
CA LYS A 102 6.37 1.42 -23.52
C LYS A 102 5.34 2.51 -23.84
N PRO A 103 5.44 3.18 -25.00
CA PRO A 103 4.46 4.17 -25.43
C PRO A 103 3.15 3.46 -25.82
N ILE A 104 2.33 3.08 -24.83
CA ILE A 104 1.01 2.48 -25.07
C ILE A 104 -0.09 3.50 -25.38
N LEU A 105 0.29 4.76 -25.64
CA LEU A 105 -0.58 5.79 -26.24
C LEU A 105 -0.18 6.13 -27.69
N GLY A 106 0.48 5.21 -28.38
CA GLY A 106 0.64 5.23 -29.83
C GLY A 106 -0.57 4.62 -30.57
N ASN A 107 -1.80 5.00 -30.22
CA ASN A 107 -2.92 4.85 -31.16
C ASN A 107 -3.38 6.24 -31.59
N SER A 108 -2.52 6.90 -32.38
CA SER A 108 -2.99 7.87 -33.34
C SER A 108 -3.84 7.10 -34.33
N TYR A 109 -5.16 7.09 -34.14
CA TYR A 109 -6.10 6.80 -35.21
C TYR A 109 -5.72 7.71 -36.39
N LYS A 110 -5.10 7.12 -37.42
CA LYS A 110 -5.05 7.76 -38.73
C LYS A 110 -6.49 7.79 -39.24
N SER A 111 -7.12 8.96 -39.13
CA SER A 111 -8.09 9.38 -40.14
C SER A 111 -7.33 9.95 -41.34
#